data_AF-A0A085ZMS6-F1
#
_entry.id   AF-A0A085ZMS6-F1
#
_cell.length_a   1.000
_cell.length_b   1.000
_cell.length_c   1.000
_cell.angle_alpha   90.00
_cell.angle_beta   90.00
_cell.angle_gamma   90.00
#
_symmetry.space_group_name_H-M   'P 1'
#
loop_
_entity.id
_entity.type
_entity.pdbx_description
1 polymer ?
#
loop_
_entity_poly.entity_id
_entity_poly.type
_entity_poly.pdbx_seq_one_letter_code
_entity_poly.pdbx_strand_id
1 'polypeptide(L)'
;MIKNKIVFGTFIILLLILFPYSILLLIFHSDILSSVIPGWNTTIYPIGAIIKLPVLSITVYYFWKLSKITKEIDLKKVIVYLLLTIPAVIITKLNLFQLVNFGLTTPENFESQIIIVVIINIIANTLFFTGQILFGFYYIKQTKKLT
;
A
#
# COMPACT_ATOMS: atom_id res chain seq x y z
N MET A 1 5.60 -5.87 -24.68
CA MET A 1 4.76 -4.69 -24.37
C MET A 1 3.39 -5.18 -23.95
N ILE A 2 2.65 -4.45 -23.12
CA ILE A 2 1.32 -4.85 -22.65
C ILE A 2 0.32 -3.70 -22.82
N LYS A 3 -0.94 -4.03 -23.06
CA LYS A 3 -2.01 -3.04 -23.19
C LYS A 3 -2.19 -2.30 -21.87
N ASN A 4 -2.22 -0.96 -21.91
CA ASN A 4 -2.38 -0.15 -20.69
C ASN A 4 -3.69 -0.41 -19.94
N LYS A 5 -4.76 -0.80 -20.65
CA LYS A 5 -6.03 -1.18 -20.02
C LYS A 5 -5.87 -2.35 -19.05
N ILE A 6 -4.99 -3.31 -19.37
CA ILE A 6 -4.71 -4.46 -18.50
C ILE A 6 -4.01 -3.98 -17.24
N VAL A 7 -2.98 -3.15 -17.41
CA VAL A 7 -2.20 -2.59 -16.29
C VAL A 7 -3.07 -1.74 -15.37
N PHE A 8 -3.90 -0.88 -15.93
CA PHE A 8 -4.91 -0.13 -15.18
C PHE A 8 -5.82 -1.05 -14.37
N GLY A 9 -6.34 -2.12 -15.00
CA GLY A 9 -7.14 -3.14 -14.32
C GLY A 9 -6.40 -3.79 -13.15
N THR A 10 -5.11 -4.10 -13.29
CA THR A 10 -4.28 -4.67 -12.21
C THR A 10 -4.19 -3.72 -11.01
N PHE A 11 -3.99 -2.42 -11.25
CA PHE A 11 -3.93 -1.43 -10.16
C PHE A 11 -5.30 -1.17 -9.53
N ILE A 12 -6.40 -1.28 -10.28
CA ILE A 12 -7.76 -1.28 -9.70
C ILE A 12 -7.94 -2.47 -8.76
N ILE A 13 -7.53 -3.66 -9.18
CA ILE A 13 -7.65 -4.87 -8.33
C ILE A 13 -6.84 -4.68 -7.04
N LEU A 14 -5.61 -4.16 -7.13
CA LEU A 14 -4.80 -3.82 -5.96
C LEU A 14 -5.49 -2.80 -5.05
N LEU A 15 -6.10 -1.76 -5.63
CA LEU A 15 -6.86 -0.77 -4.87
C LEU A 15 -8.08 -1.39 -4.18
N LEU A 16 -8.82 -2.25 -4.87
CA LEU A 16 -9.97 -2.97 -4.31
C LEU A 16 -9.58 -3.99 -3.23
N ILE A 17 -8.36 -4.50 -3.24
CA ILE A 17 -7.84 -5.34 -2.14
C ILE A 17 -7.51 -4.47 -0.92
N LEU A 18 -6.91 -3.30 -1.13
CA LEU A 18 -6.52 -2.39 -0.06
C LEU A 18 -7.73 -1.66 0.57
N PHE A 19 -8.70 -1.27 -0.24
CA PHE A 19 -9.88 -0.48 0.13
C PHE A 19 -10.72 -1.06 1.28
N PRO A 20 -11.24 -2.30 1.21
CA PRO A 20 -12.05 -2.87 2.27
C PRO A 20 -11.23 -3.00 3.55
N TYR A 21 -9.94 -3.34 3.46
CA TYR A 21 -9.11 -3.42 4.65
C TYR A 21 -8.93 -2.06 5.33
N SER A 22 -8.54 -1.02 4.58
CA SER A 22 -8.31 0.32 5.14
C SER A 22 -9.59 0.96 5.70
N ILE A 23 -10.74 0.75 5.05
CA ILE A 23 -12.02 1.38 5.44
C ILE A 23 -12.78 0.55 6.47
N LEU A 24 -12.81 -0.79 6.36
CA LEU A 24 -13.45 -1.63 7.37
C LEU A 24 -12.72 -1.53 8.71
N LEU A 25 -11.39 -1.48 8.74
CA LEU A 25 -10.67 -1.22 9.99
C LEU A 25 -11.04 0.14 10.59
N LEU A 26 -11.11 1.17 9.75
CA LEU A 26 -11.45 2.51 10.21
C LEU A 26 -12.90 2.62 10.70
N ILE A 27 -13.85 1.92 10.09
CA ILE A 27 -15.26 1.96 10.49
C ILE A 27 -15.56 1.02 11.66
N PHE A 28 -15.09 -0.23 11.62
CA PHE A 28 -15.45 -1.26 12.59
C PHE A 28 -14.60 -1.24 13.86
N HIS A 29 -13.35 -0.77 13.78
CA HIS A 29 -12.50 -0.71 14.96
C HIS A 29 -12.41 0.70 15.52
N SER A 30 -12.93 1.75 14.84
CA SER A 30 -12.90 3.10 15.40
C SER A 30 -13.93 3.34 16.50
N ASP A 31 -13.42 3.58 17.70
CA ASP A 31 -14.20 4.12 18.84
C ASP A 31 -14.66 5.57 18.60
N ILE A 32 -14.59 6.07 17.35
CA ILE A 32 -15.08 7.39 16.94
C ILE A 32 -16.61 7.48 17.08
N LEU A 33 -17.32 6.35 16.99
CA LEU A 33 -18.78 6.29 17.07
C LEU A 33 -19.33 5.75 18.40
N SER A 34 -18.50 5.17 19.28
CA SER A 34 -18.95 4.40 20.45
C SER A 34 -18.47 4.92 21.81
N SER A 35 -17.82 6.09 21.91
CA SER A 35 -17.26 6.54 23.20
C SER A 35 -18.36 6.98 24.19
N VAL A 36 -18.81 6.04 25.02
CA VAL A 36 -19.62 6.25 26.23
C VAL A 36 -18.74 6.45 27.47
N ILE A 37 -17.43 6.13 27.39
CA ILE A 37 -16.48 6.25 28.51
C ILE A 37 -15.34 7.19 28.11
N PRO A 38 -15.21 8.36 28.74
CA PRO A 38 -14.15 9.33 28.44
C PRO A 38 -12.83 8.91 29.11
N GLY A 39 -11.75 8.79 28.32
CA GLY A 39 -10.38 8.72 28.86
C GLY A 39 -9.46 7.62 28.32
N TRP A 40 -9.95 6.68 27.51
CA TRP A 40 -9.16 5.50 27.09
C TRP A 40 -9.19 5.18 25.60
N ASN A 41 -9.13 6.23 24.75
CA ASN A 41 -9.06 6.07 23.30
C ASN A 41 -7.62 6.24 22.80
N THR A 42 -6.83 5.17 22.83
CA THR A 42 -5.54 5.13 22.10
C THR A 42 -5.44 3.84 21.28
N THR A 43 -6.49 3.55 20.52
CA THR A 43 -6.41 2.56 19.45
C THR A 43 -5.57 3.18 18.33
N ILE A 44 -4.27 2.87 18.32
CA ILE A 44 -3.35 3.24 17.25
C ILE A 44 -3.78 2.44 16.01
N TYR A 45 -4.71 3.00 15.22
CA TYR A 45 -5.10 2.42 13.93
C TYR A 45 -3.87 2.27 13.04
N PRO A 46 -3.89 1.33 12.08
CA PRO A 46 -2.82 1.24 11.09
C PRO A 46 -2.85 2.47 10.18
N ILE A 47 -2.27 3.59 10.64
CA ILE A 47 -2.12 4.88 9.93
C ILE A 47 -1.52 4.64 8.53
N GLY A 48 -0.63 3.65 8.41
CA GLY A 48 -0.05 3.25 7.14
C GLY A 48 -1.08 2.82 6.08
N ALA A 49 -2.17 2.16 6.46
CA ALA A 49 -3.24 1.73 5.55
C ALA A 49 -4.05 2.92 5.03
N ILE A 50 -4.27 3.92 5.90
CA ILE A 50 -5.02 5.15 5.62
C ILE A 50 -4.25 6.02 4.64
N ILE A 51 -2.92 6.12 4.76
CA ILE A 51 -2.08 6.92 3.85
C ILE A 51 -1.87 6.23 2.49
N LYS A 52 -1.71 4.89 2.48
CA LYS A 52 -1.48 4.14 1.23
C LYS A 52 -2.67 4.20 0.27
N LEU A 53 -3.89 4.23 0.79
CA LEU A 53 -5.13 4.24 -0.01
C LEU A 53 -5.25 5.47 -0.93
N PRO A 54 -5.20 6.73 -0.45
CA PRO A 54 -5.29 7.90 -1.32
C PRO A 54 -4.11 7.96 -2.30
N VAL A 55 -2.91 7.58 -1.88
CA VAL A 55 -1.74 7.53 -2.76
C VAL A 55 -1.95 6.52 -3.90
N LEU A 56 -2.42 5.32 -3.60
CA LEU A 56 -2.70 4.31 -4.62
C LEU A 56 -3.86 4.73 -5.55
N SER A 57 -4.90 5.39 -5.00
CA SER A 57 -6.01 5.97 -5.78
C SER A 57 -5.53 7.01 -6.79
N ILE A 58 -4.62 7.90 -6.39
CA ILE A 58 -4.01 8.88 -7.29
C ILE A 58 -3.26 8.17 -8.43
N THR A 59 -2.51 7.12 -8.11
CA THR A 59 -1.80 6.32 -9.12
C THR A 59 -2.74 5.60 -10.08
N VAL A 60 -3.84 5.03 -9.59
CA VAL A 60 -4.90 4.43 -10.43
C VAL A 60 -5.49 5.48 -11.38
N TYR A 61 -5.77 6.69 -10.88
CA TYR A 61 -6.28 7.79 -11.70
C TYR A 61 -5.31 8.19 -12.83
N TYR A 62 -4.01 8.28 -12.54
CA TYR A 62 -3.02 8.59 -13.57
C TYR A 62 -2.81 7.44 -14.57
N PHE A 63 -2.89 6.18 -14.12
CA PHE A 63 -2.88 5.03 -15.04
C PHE A 63 -4.11 5.03 -15.96
N TRP A 64 -5.28 5.42 -15.44
CA TRP A 64 -6.47 5.60 -16.27
C TRP A 64 -6.24 6.65 -17.35
N LYS A 65 -5.71 7.82 -16.98
CA LYS A 65 -5.38 8.88 -17.93
C LYS A 65 -4.36 8.40 -18.98
N LEU A 66 -3.31 7.70 -18.53
CA LEU A 66 -2.27 7.16 -19.42
C LEU A 66 -2.84 6.10 -20.39
N SER A 67 -3.82 5.30 -19.95
CA SER A 67 -4.49 4.29 -20.79
C SER A 67 -5.32 4.86 -21.94
N LYS A 68 -5.74 6.13 -21.84
CA LYS A 68 -6.43 6.84 -22.92
C LYS A 68 -5.47 7.39 -23.97
N ILE A 69 -4.25 7.75 -23.55
CA ILE A 69 -3.29 8.45 -24.42
C ILE A 69 -2.33 7.45 -25.08
N THR A 70 -1.94 6.40 -24.35
CA THR A 70 -0.99 5.40 -24.82
C THR A 70 -1.65 4.02 -24.87
N LYS A 71 -1.51 3.32 -26.00
CA LYS A 71 -2.06 1.97 -26.17
C LYS A 71 -1.27 0.93 -25.37
N GLU A 72 0.04 1.12 -25.28
CA GLU A 72 0.96 0.12 -24.74
C GLU A 72 1.96 0.72 -23.76
N ILE A 73 2.40 -0.11 -22.82
CA ILE A 73 3.47 0.16 -21.87
C ILE A 73 4.47 -0.99 -21.88
N ASP A 74 5.72 -0.66 -21.59
CA ASP A 74 6.76 -1.66 -21.40
C ASP A 74 6.47 -2.49 -20.15
N LEU A 75 6.34 -3.80 -20.36
CA LEU A 75 6.06 -4.77 -19.30
C LEU A 75 7.12 -4.73 -18.20
N LYS A 76 8.40 -4.49 -18.55
CA LYS A 76 9.48 -4.42 -17.55
C LYS A 76 9.22 -3.34 -16.52
N LYS A 77 8.75 -2.17 -16.96
CA LYS A 77 8.42 -1.05 -16.06
C LYS A 77 7.22 -1.39 -15.16
N VAL A 78 6.20 -2.02 -15.73
CA VAL A 78 5.02 -2.46 -14.97
C VAL A 78 5.40 -3.46 -13.88
N ILE A 79 6.25 -4.44 -14.20
CA ILE A 79 6.72 -5.43 -13.22
C ILE A 79 7.47 -4.73 -12.08
N VAL A 80 8.37 -3.79 -12.39
CA VAL A 80 9.07 -3.01 -11.37
C VAL A 80 8.08 -2.26 -10.48
N TYR A 81 7.08 -1.58 -11.05
CA TYR A 81 6.06 -0.90 -10.25
C TYR A 81 5.26 -1.84 -9.35
N LEU A 82 4.87 -3.00 -9.88
CA LEU A 82 4.15 -4.00 -9.11
C LEU A 82 5.00 -4.55 -7.97
N LEU A 83 6.27 -4.88 -8.22
CA LEU A 83 7.19 -5.36 -7.18
C LEU A 83 7.43 -4.34 -6.08
N LEU A 84 7.43 -3.05 -6.41
CA LEU A 84 7.56 -1.97 -5.42
C LEU A 84 6.27 -1.71 -4.65
N THR A 85 5.10 -2.00 -5.23
CA THR A 85 3.79 -1.66 -4.64
C THR A 85 3.18 -2.82 -3.85
N ILE A 86 3.29 -4.06 -4.35
CA ILE A 86 2.65 -5.26 -3.80
C ILE A 86 3.07 -5.54 -2.35
N PRO A 87 4.36 -5.51 -1.97
CA PRO A 87 4.77 -5.83 -0.60
C PRO A 87 4.06 -4.97 0.45
N ALA A 88 3.91 -3.67 0.17
CA ALA A 88 3.24 -2.76 1.09
C ALA A 88 1.72 -3.00 1.18
N VAL A 89 1.08 -3.44 0.11
CA VAL A 89 -0.35 -3.80 0.12
C VAL A 89 -0.55 -5.09 0.92
N ILE A 90 0.30 -6.10 0.73
CA ILE A 90 0.23 -7.38 1.46
C ILE A 90 0.49 -7.16 2.95
N ILE A 91 1.57 -6.47 3.31
CA ILE A 91 1.95 -6.24 4.71
C ILE A 91 0.88 -5.46 5.47
N THR A 92 0.16 -4.56 4.77
CA THR A 92 -0.95 -3.84 5.39
C THR A 92 -2.02 -4.79 5.94
N LYS A 93 -2.28 -5.92 5.26
CA LYS A 93 -3.31 -6.89 5.64
C LYS A 93 -2.82 -7.96 6.62
N LEU A 94 -1.52 -8.26 6.63
CA LEU A 94 -0.97 -9.34 7.46
C LEU A 94 -0.73 -8.88 8.90
N ASN A 95 -1.10 -9.73 9.86
CA ASN A 95 -0.63 -9.57 11.24
C ASN A 95 0.83 -10.06 11.31
N LEU A 96 1.77 -9.13 11.13
CA LEU A 96 3.20 -9.45 11.13
C LEU A 96 3.68 -10.07 12.45
N PHE A 97 3.05 -9.77 13.58
CA PHE A 97 3.39 -10.39 14.86
C PHE A 97 3.04 -11.88 14.88
N GLN A 98 1.95 -12.29 14.24
CA GLN A 98 1.61 -13.71 14.10
C GLN A 98 2.54 -14.43 13.11
N LEU A 99 2.97 -13.74 12.06
CA LEU A 99 3.88 -14.30 11.05
C LEU A 99 5.30 -14.50 11.60
N VAL A 100 5.75 -13.56 12.44
CA VAL A 100 7.08 -13.55 13.05
C VAL A 100 6.94 -14.02 14.49
N ASN A 101 6.54 -15.28 14.71
CA ASN A 101 6.42 -15.82 16.07
C ASN A 101 7.63 -16.69 16.41
N PHE A 102 8.58 -16.14 17.17
CA PHE A 102 9.81 -16.84 17.58
C PHE A 102 9.65 -17.69 18.85
N GLY A 103 8.43 -17.94 19.31
CA GLY A 103 8.21 -18.55 20.62
C GLY A 103 8.47 -17.52 21.71
N LEU A 104 7.39 -17.02 22.31
CA LEU A 104 7.37 -15.97 23.34
C LEU A 104 7.85 -16.47 24.72
N THR A 105 8.88 -17.30 24.75
CA THR A 105 9.37 -17.91 25.99
C THR A 105 10.35 -17.01 26.74
N THR A 106 10.94 -16.01 26.08
CA THR A 106 11.86 -15.04 26.71
C THR A 106 11.55 -13.60 26.29
N PRO A 107 11.75 -12.59 27.18
CA PRO A 107 11.56 -11.18 26.85
C PRO A 107 12.42 -10.69 25.66
N GLU A 108 13.64 -11.21 25.49
CA GLU A 108 14.55 -10.88 24.38
C GLU A 108 13.99 -11.29 23.01
N ASN A 109 13.26 -12.42 22.95
CA ASN A 109 12.61 -12.87 21.71
C ASN A 109 11.46 -11.94 21.31
N PHE A 110 10.75 -11.37 22.29
CA PHE A 110 9.68 -10.41 22.06
C PHE A 110 10.22 -9.06 21.56
N GLU A 111 11.31 -8.57 22.14
CA GLU A 111 11.98 -7.36 21.65
C GLU A 111 12.47 -7.54 20.20
N SER A 112 13.13 -8.66 19.91
CA SER A 112 13.60 -9.01 18.56
C SER A 112 12.45 -9.08 17.55
N GLN A 113 11.31 -9.65 17.95
CA GLN A 113 10.10 -9.71 17.13
C GLN A 113 9.58 -8.31 16.79
N ILE A 114 9.50 -7.40 17.76
CA ILE A 114 9.09 -6.01 17.52
C ILE A 114 10.04 -5.35 16.51
N ILE A 115 11.35 -5.47 16.70
CA ILE A 115 12.35 -4.88 15.81
C ILE A 115 12.17 -5.38 14.37
N ILE A 116 11.99 -6.70 14.18
CA ILE A 116 11.79 -7.30 12.85
C ILE A 116 10.49 -6.78 12.21
N VAL A 117 9.39 -6.75 12.96
CA VAL A 117 8.11 -6.22 12.47
C VAL A 117 8.23 -4.75 12.05
N VAL A 118 8.95 -3.93 12.83
CA VAL A 118 9.20 -2.52 12.52
C VAL A 118 10.04 -2.38 11.24
N ILE A 119 11.14 -3.15 11.11
CA ILE A 119 12.00 -3.13 9.92
C ILE A 119 11.23 -3.53 8.67
N ILE A 120 10.43 -4.61 8.73
CA ILE A 120 9.59 -5.05 7.61
C ILE A 120 8.64 -3.93 7.17
N ASN A 121 8.00 -3.26 8.11
CA ASN A 121 7.11 -2.13 7.82
C ASN A 121 7.86 -0.96 7.16
N ILE A 122 9.02 -0.58 7.68
CA ILE A 122 9.83 0.51 7.12
C ILE A 122 10.23 0.18 5.68
N ILE A 123 10.78 -1.01 5.43
CA ILE A 123 11.21 -1.42 4.09
C ILE A 123 10.03 -1.42 3.12
N ALA A 124 8.90 -2.00 3.52
CA ALA A 124 7.72 -2.07 2.65
C ALA A 124 7.15 -0.69 2.33
N ASN A 125 7.08 0.21 3.31
CA ASN A 125 6.60 1.57 3.10
C ASN A 125 7.55 2.35 2.20
N THR A 126 8.87 2.23 2.40
CA THR A 126 9.87 2.86 1.53
C THR A 126 9.74 2.36 0.09
N LEU A 127 9.65 1.05 -0.13
CA LEU A 127 9.45 0.47 -1.47
C LEU A 127 8.18 1.02 -2.13
N PHE A 128 7.08 1.13 -1.38
CA PHE A 128 5.83 1.69 -1.89
C PHE A 128 6.03 3.12 -2.36
N PHE A 129 6.52 4.02 -1.50
CA PHE A 129 6.71 5.43 -1.86
C PHE A 129 7.71 5.60 -3.01
N THR A 130 8.80 4.84 -3.02
CA THR A 130 9.73 4.81 -4.17
C THR A 130 9.01 4.39 -5.45
N GLY A 131 8.16 3.38 -5.41
CA GLY A 131 7.33 2.95 -6.54
C GLY A 131 6.41 4.05 -7.06
N GLN A 132 5.75 4.78 -6.16
CA GLN A 132 4.85 5.89 -6.53
C GLN A 132 5.61 7.07 -7.13
N ILE A 133 6.77 7.44 -6.55
CA ILE A 133 7.63 8.50 -7.07
C ILE A 133 8.14 8.15 -8.47
N LEU A 134 8.65 6.92 -8.65
CA LEU A 134 9.11 6.44 -9.95
C LEU A 134 7.98 6.45 -10.99
N PHE A 135 6.75 6.15 -10.57
CA PHE A 135 5.59 6.20 -11.46
C PHE A 135 5.24 7.64 -11.84
N GLY A 136 5.28 8.57 -10.88
CA GLY A 136 5.09 10.00 -11.14
C GLY A 136 6.06 10.54 -12.19
N PHE A 137 7.36 10.21 -12.07
CA PHE A 137 8.36 10.59 -13.08
C PHE A 137 8.07 9.98 -14.46
N TYR A 138 7.67 8.71 -14.50
CA TYR A 138 7.32 8.05 -15.76
C TYR A 138 6.10 8.70 -16.43
N TYR A 139 5.05 8.98 -15.65
CA TYR A 139 3.85 9.63 -16.14
C TYR A 139 4.17 11.02 -16.74
N ILE A 140 4.91 11.87 -16.02
CA ILE A 140 5.30 13.20 -16.50
C ILE A 140 6.13 13.10 -17.80
N LYS A 141 7.09 12.16 -17.85
CA LYS A 141 7.92 11.94 -19.04
C LYS A 141 7.08 11.48 -20.23
N GLN A 142 6.08 10.64 -20.02
CA GLN A 142 5.23 10.16 -21.09
C GLN A 142 4.29 11.26 -21.60
N THR A 143 3.70 12.06 -20.71
CA THR A 143 2.83 13.16 -21.13
C THR A 143 3.60 14.24 -21.90
N LYS A 144 4.82 14.59 -21.48
CA LYS A 144 5.67 15.57 -22.20
C LYS A 144 6.10 15.15 -23.60
N LYS A 145 6.08 13.84 -23.91
CA LYS A 145 6.40 13.34 -25.26
C LYS A 145 5.22 13.42 -26.22
N LEU A 146 4.01 13.63 -25.71
CA LEU A 146 2.76 13.57 -26.44
C LEU A 146 2.14 14.96 -26.68
N THR A 147 2.50 15.94 -25.85
CA THR A 147 2.36 17.40 -26.12
C THR A 147 3.55 17.90 -26.90
#